data_AF-A0A486XHQ3-F1
#
_entry.id   AF-A0A486XHQ3-F1
#
_cell.length_a   1.000
_cell.length_b   1.000
_cell.length_c   1.000
_cell.angle_alpha   90.00
_cell.angle_beta   90.00
_cell.angle_gamma   90.00
#
_symmetry.space_group_name_H-M   'P 1'
#
loop_
_entity.id
_entity.type
_entity.pdbx_description
1 polymer ?
#
loop_
_entity_poly.entity_id
_entity_poly.type
_entity_poly.pdbx_seq_one_letter_code
_entity_poly.pdbx_strand_id
1 'polypeptide(L)' 'MQHNQACSKAQFEQELNAFFGNDAAKINEWLDTPIPRLSGQYPRSMLAANAKRAELFQVLQEMKFGDMA' A
#
# COMPACT_ATOMS: atom_id res chain seq x y z
N MET A 1 13.88 3.84 -15.36
CA MET A 1 12.61 3.25 -15.85
C MET A 1 11.48 3.92 -15.09
N GLN A 2 10.72 4.83 -15.72
CA GLN A 2 9.57 5.46 -15.07
C GLN A 2 8.36 4.55 -15.27
N HIS A 3 8.12 3.62 -14.35
CA HIS A 3 6.87 2.86 -14.32
C HIS A 3 5.81 3.71 -13.63
N ASN A 4 5.27 4.70 -14.35
CA ASN A 4 4.01 5.33 -13.98
C ASN A 4 2.87 4.37 -14.36
N GLN A 5 2.84 3.19 -13.73
CA GLN A 5 1.75 2.24 -13.86
C GLN A 5 0.66 2.73 -12.92
N ALA A 6 -0.47 3.18 -13.47
CA ALA A 6 -1.66 3.44 -12.69
C ALA A 6 -2.08 2.15 -11.99
N CYS A 7 -1.72 1.98 -10.72
CA CYS A 7 -2.12 0.82 -9.94
C CYS A 7 -3.65 0.84 -9.83
N SER A 8 -4.32 -0.11 -10.49
CA SER A 8 -5.78 -0.25 -10.37
C SER A 8 -6.14 -0.75 -8.97
N LYS A 9 -7.40 -0.55 -8.54
CA LYS A 9 -7.81 -0.88 -7.17
C LYS A 9 -7.67 -2.38 -6.93
N ALA A 10 -8.08 -3.17 -7.92
CA ALA A 10 -7.96 -4.63 -7.89
C ALA A 10 -6.50 -5.11 -7.84
N GLN A 11 -5.59 -4.48 -8.59
CA GLN A 11 -4.16 -4.83 -8.53
C GLN A 11 -3.57 -4.55 -7.14
N PHE A 12 -3.91 -3.40 -6.55
CA PHE A 12 -3.48 -3.06 -5.20
C PHE A 12 -4.01 -4.06 -4.16
N GLU A 13 -5.31 -4.37 -4.22
CA GLU A 13 -5.95 -5.34 -3.32
C GLU A 13 -5.33 -6.73 -3.47
N GLN A 14 -5.00 -7.16 -4.69
CA GLN A 14 -4.32 -8.43 -4.93
C GLN A 14 -2.93 -8.48 -4.32
N GLU A 15 -2.11 -7.44 -4.50
CA GLU A 15 -0.76 -7.39 -3.90
C GLU A 15 -0.84 -7.32 -2.37
N LEU A 16 -1.79 -6.56 -1.83
CA LEU A 16 -2.02 -6.45 -0.38
C LEU A 16 -2.38 -7.81 0.22
N ASN A 17 -3.30 -8.52 -0.43
CA ASN A 17 -3.66 -9.88 -0.05
C ASN A 17 -2.47 -10.84 -0.14
N ALA A 18 -1.67 -10.76 -1.21
CA ALA A 18 -0.48 -11.61 -1.36
C ALA A 18 0.58 -11.33 -0.27
N PHE A 19 0.82 -10.06 0.06
CA PHE A 19 1.79 -9.64 1.07
C PHE A 19 1.43 -10.14 2.47
N PHE A 20 0.15 -9.99 2.86
CA PHE A 20 -0.33 -10.40 4.17
C PHE A 20 -0.85 -11.84 4.22
N GLY A 21 -0.75 -12.61 3.13
CA GLY A 21 -1.21 -14.01 3.08
C GLY A 21 -2.73 -14.16 3.25
N ASN A 22 -3.51 -13.19 2.74
CA ASN A 22 -4.97 -13.07 2.92
C ASN A 22 -5.40 -12.95 4.40
N ASP A 23 -4.48 -12.58 5.31
CA ASP A 23 -4.81 -12.34 6.71
C ASP A 23 -5.54 -11.01 6.87
N ALA A 24 -6.88 -11.08 6.92
CA ALA A 24 -7.72 -9.90 7.04
C ALA A 24 -7.44 -9.07 8.31
N ALA A 25 -6.96 -9.67 9.40
CA ALA A 25 -6.64 -8.93 10.61
C ALA A 25 -5.40 -8.05 10.39
N LYS A 26 -4.33 -8.61 9.83
CA LYS A 26 -3.11 -7.87 9.49
C LYS A 26 -3.34 -6.81 8.42
N ILE A 27 -4.17 -7.13 7.41
CA ILE A 27 -4.55 -6.16 6.38
C ILE A 27 -5.28 -4.97 7.01
N ASN A 28 -6.27 -5.23 7.86
CA ASN A 28 -6.99 -4.15 8.52
C ASN A 28 -6.10 -3.34 9.46
N GLU A 29 -5.25 -4.00 10.25
CA GLU A 29 -4.27 -3.34 11.10
C GLU A 29 -3.36 -2.42 10.30
N TRP A 30 -2.81 -2.89 9.17
CA TRP A 30 -1.98 -2.07 8.31
C TRP A 30 -2.76 -0.89 7.69
N LEU A 31 -4.00 -1.13 7.26
CA LEU A 31 -4.87 -0.07 6.71
C LEU A 31 -5.20 1.03 7.72
N ASP A 32 -5.23 0.67 9.00
CA ASP A 32 -5.52 1.55 10.15
C ASP A 32 -4.26 1.99 10.91
N THR A 33 -3.07 1.69 10.38
CA THR A 33 -1.78 2.18 10.93
C THR A 33 -1.32 3.40 10.13
N PRO A 34 -1.04 4.54 10.79
CA PRO A 34 -0.55 5.72 10.10
C PRO A 34 0.87 5.50 9.57
N ILE A 35 1.12 5.87 8.31
CA ILE A 35 2.45 5.70 7.69
C ILE A 35 3.24 7.01 7.82
N PRO A 36 4.36 7.05 8.58
CA PRO A 36 5.10 8.29 8.85
C PRO A 36 5.56 9.04 7.58
N ARG A 37 6.13 8.32 6.60
CA ARG A 37 6.61 8.93 5.34
C ARG A 37 5.50 9.51 4.46
N LEU A 38 4.24 9.13 4.71
CA LEU A 38 3.06 9.69 4.06
C LEU A 38 2.41 10.76 4.95
N SER A 39 3.22 11.48 5.74
CA SER A 39 2.77 12.48 6.72
C SER A 39 1.81 11.92 7.76
N GLY A 40 1.96 10.65 8.13
CA GLY A 40 1.08 9.96 9.08
C GLY A 40 -0.32 9.65 8.53
N GLN A 41 -0.53 9.70 7.21
CA GLN A 41 -1.81 9.31 6.62
C GLN A 41 -2.06 7.81 6.79
N TYR A 42 -3.33 7.48 7.01
CA TYR A 42 -3.82 6.10 7.05
C TYR A 42 -4.03 5.57 5.63
N PRO A 43 -3.52 4.37 5.28
CA PRO A 43 -3.74 3.78 3.97
C PRO A 43 -5.21 3.68 3.58
N ARG A 44 -6.08 3.37 4.54
CA ARG A 44 -7.54 3.30 4.30
C ARG A 44 -8.10 4.56 3.66
N SER A 45 -7.65 5.74 4.09
CA SER A 45 -8.08 7.05 3.56
C SER A 45 -7.54 7.35 2.16
N MET A 46 -6.45 6.68 1.78
CA MET A 46 -5.71 6.90 0.54
C MET A 46 -6.23 6.04 -0.63
N LEU A 47 -6.98 4.97 -0.34
CA LEU A 47 -7.53 4.05 -1.36
C LEU A 47 -8.47 4.71 -2.38
N ALA A 48 -9.13 5.81 -2.02
CA ALA A 48 -10.10 6.48 -2.86
C ALA A 48 -9.47 7.20 -4.08
N ALA A 49 -8.20 7.60 -4.00
CA ALA A 49 -7.54 8.39 -5.05
C ALA A 49 -6.49 7.57 -5.79
N ASN A 50 -6.53 7.57 -7.13
CA ASN A 50 -5.61 6.80 -7.98
C ASN A 50 -4.14 7.11 -7.70
N ALA A 51 -3.79 8.40 -7.57
CA ALA A 51 -2.42 8.83 -7.29
C ALA A 51 -1.94 8.29 -5.93
N LYS A 52 -2.78 8.38 -4.90
CA LYS A 52 -2.47 7.90 -3.56
C LYS A 52 -2.34 6.38 -3.48
N ARG A 53 -3.08 5.63 -4.31
CA ARG A 53 -2.91 4.17 -4.43
C ARG A 53 -1.55 3.77 -5.00
N ALA A 54 -0.98 4.56 -5.91
CA ALA A 54 0.37 4.32 -6.41
C ALA A 54 1.42 4.49 -5.31
N GLU A 55 1.29 5.52 -4.46
CA GLU A 55 2.16 5.72 -3.29
C GLU A 55 2.07 4.54 -2.30
N LEU A 56 0.85 4.07 -2.00
CA LEU A 56 0.67 2.89 -1.15
C LEU A 56 1.28 1.62 -1.74
N PHE A 57 1.17 1.44 -3.05
CA PHE A 57 1.79 0.31 -3.74
C PHE A 57 3.32 0.35 -3.56
N GLN A 58 3.92 1.53 -3.66
CA GLN A 58 5.35 1.70 -3.42
C GLN A 58 5.72 1.36 -1.97
N VAL A 59 4.90 1.74 -0.97
CA VAL A 59 5.12 1.33 0.44
C VAL A 59 5.19 -0.19 0.55
N LEU A 60 4.22 -0.90 -0.05
CA LEU A 60 4.18 -2.36 0.02
C LEU A 60 5.42 -2.99 -0.61
N GLN A 61 5.90 -2.46 -1.75
CA GLN A 61 7.12 -2.97 -2.38
C GLN A 61 8.37 -2.74 -1.50
N GLU A 62 8.54 -1.54 -0.93
CA GLU A 62 9.65 -1.24 -0.02
C GLU A 62 9.65 -2.15 1.21
N MET A 63 8.48 -2.35 1.83
CA MET A 63 8.30 -3.26 2.97
C MET A 63 8.64 -4.72 2.62
N LYS A 64 8.39 -5.15 1.38
CA LYS A 64 8.63 -6.52 0.91
C LYS A 64 10.11 -6.83 0.70
N PHE A 65 10.88 -5.84 0.23
CA PHE A 65 12.30 -6.02 -0.07
C PHE A 65 13.22 -5.54 1.06
N GLY A 66 12.66 -4.96 2.12
CA GLY A 66 13.44 -4.47 3.26
C GLY A 66 14.24 -3.21 2.95
N ASP A 67 13.93 -2.54 1.83
CA ASP A 67 14.46 -1.21 1.54
C ASP A 67 13.81 -0.24 2.52
N MET A 68 14.50 -0.02 3.66
CA MET A 68 14.18 1.08 4.57
C MET A 68 14.43 2.39 3.81
N ALA A 69 13.34 3.03 3.38
CA ALA A 69 13.35 4.45 3.05
C ALA A 69 13.37 5.30 4.33
#